data_AF-A0AAP8N723-F1
#
_entry.id   AF-A0AAP8N723-F1
#
_cell.length_a   1.000
_cell.length_b   1.000
_cell.length_c   1.000
_cell.angle_alpha   90.00
_cell.angle_beta   90.00
_cell.angle_gamma   90.00
#
_symmetry.space_group_name_H-M   'P 1'
#
loop_
_entity.id
_entity.type
_entity.pdbx_description
1 polymer ?
#
loop_
_entity_poly.entity_id
_entity_poly.type
_entity_poly.pdbx_seq_one_letter_code
_entity_poly.pdbx_strand_id
1 'polypeptide(L)' 'IEVITKDGEKIYYQLENIQTNDNQTTSGVIDAFIKSIQLDEDPLVTGEDAISSLKVILGIIEAAESNNVVTI' A
#
# COMPACT_ATOMS: atom_id res chain seq x y z
N ILE A 1 -11.15 -5.68 11.44
CA ILE A 1 -12.07 -5.57 10.27
C ILE A 1 -13.24 -6.50 10.51
N GLU A 2 -14.47 -6.06 10.27
CA GLU A 2 -15.68 -6.89 10.33
C GLU A 2 -16.13 -7.20 8.90
N VAL A 3 -16.22 -8.49 8.56
CA VAL A 3 -16.76 -8.95 7.28
C VAL A 3 -18.04 -9.71 7.57
N ILE A 4 -19.12 -9.37 6.84
CA ILE A 4 -20.40 -10.06 6.93
C ILE A 4 -20.55 -10.93 5.69
N THR A 5 -20.67 -12.24 5.87
CA THR A 5 -20.87 -13.18 4.76
C THR A 5 -22.30 -13.08 4.21
N LYS A 6 -22.55 -13.64 3.01
CA LYS A 6 -23.91 -13.68 2.44
C LYS A 6 -24.92 -14.42 3.34
N ASP A 7 -24.43 -15.34 4.16
CA ASP A 7 -25.23 -16.13 5.08
C ASP A 7 -25.43 -15.45 6.46
N GLY A 8 -24.93 -14.21 6.61
CA GLY A 8 -25.09 -13.40 7.82
C GLY A 8 -24.06 -13.68 8.91
N GLU A 9 -23.07 -14.54 8.67
CA GLU A 9 -21.98 -14.79 9.61
C GLU A 9 -21.06 -13.56 9.69
N LYS A 10 -20.66 -13.21 10.92
CA LYS A 10 -19.76 -12.10 11.21
C LYS A 10 -18.38 -12.62 11.52
N ILE A 11 -17.43 -12.30 10.65
CA ILE A 11 -16.02 -12.65 10.83
C ILE A 11 -15.28 -11.41 11.31
N TYR A 12 -14.72 -11.50 12.52
CA TYR A 12 -13.89 -10.46 13.11
C TYR A 12 -12.43 -10.76 12.83
N TYR A 13 -11.85 -10.05 11.87
CA TYR A 13 -10.42 -10.07 11.64
C TYR A 13 -9.75 -9.13 12.64
N GLN A 14 -9.00 -9.72 13.56
CA GLN A 14 -8.09 -8.96 14.40
C GLN A 14 -7.00 -8.37 13.51
N LEU A 15 -6.91 -7.05 13.52
CA LEU A 15 -5.79 -6.37 12.88
C LEU A 15 -4.57 -6.57 13.77
N GLU A 16 -3.49 -7.07 13.17
CA GLU A 16 -2.21 -7.08 13.87
C GLU A 16 -1.71 -5.65 14.09
N ASN A 17 -0.77 -5.51 15.01
CA ASN A 17 -0.14 -4.23 15.26
C ASN A 17 0.62 -3.75 14.02
N ILE A 18 0.63 -2.44 13.80
CA ILE A 18 1.46 -1.82 12.78
C ILE A 18 2.92 -2.19 13.06
N GLN A 19 3.58 -2.75 12.06
CA GLN A 19 4.98 -3.13 12.15
C GLN A 19 5.83 -1.88 12.34
N THR A 20 6.76 -1.94 13.29
CA THR A 20 7.76 -0.89 13.53
C THR A 20 9.14 -1.44 13.21
N ASN A 21 10.16 -0.58 13.15
CA ASN A 21 11.55 -1.03 12.99
C ASN A 21 12.01 -1.95 14.13
N ASP A 22 11.38 -1.88 15.32
CA ASP A 22 11.73 -2.71 16.48
C ASP A 22 11.13 -4.13 16.39
N ASN A 23 9.99 -4.28 15.71
CA ASN A 23 9.32 -5.56 15.54
C ASN A 23 8.70 -5.63 14.14
N GLN A 24 9.56 -5.94 13.17
CA GLN A 24 9.25 -6.03 11.75
C GLN A 24 9.40 -7.45 11.24
N THR A 25 8.36 -7.98 10.59
CA THR A 25 8.46 -9.21 9.81
C THR A 25 9.07 -8.92 8.44
N THR A 26 9.99 -9.76 7.97
CA THR A 26 10.60 -9.57 6.65
C THR A 26 9.60 -9.80 5.51
N SER A 27 9.49 -8.81 4.63
CA SER A 27 8.71 -8.89 3.39
C SER A 27 9.59 -9.20 2.15
N GLY A 28 10.91 -9.16 2.29
CA GLY A 28 11.88 -9.24 1.19
C GLY A 28 12.05 -7.95 0.37
N VAL A 29 11.27 -6.89 0.66
CA VAL A 29 11.36 -5.62 -0.09
C VAL A 29 12.70 -4.92 0.11
N ILE A 30 13.22 -4.91 1.35
CA ILE A 30 14.51 -4.30 1.66
C ILE A 30 15.64 -5.07 0.96
N ASP A 31 15.59 -6.41 0.99
CA ASP A 31 16.59 -7.25 0.32
C ASP A 31 16.60 -7.03 -1.19
N ALA A 32 15.42 -6.94 -1.81
CA ALA A 32 15.29 -6.66 -3.24
C ALA A 32 15.84 -5.27 -3.63
N PHE A 33 15.59 -4.25 -2.79
CA PHE A 33 16.12 -2.90 -3.00
C PHE A 33 17.66 -2.85 -2.88
N ILE A 34 18.23 -3.52 -1.88
CA ILE A 34 19.70 -3.59 -1.73
C ILE A 34 20.32 -4.33 -2.91
N LYS A 35 19.69 -5.43 -3.37
CA LYS A 35 20.16 -6.17 -4.54
C LYS A 35 20.19 -5.30 -5.81
N SER A 36 19.16 -4.48 -6.05
CA SER A 36 19.10 -3.62 -7.24
C SER A 36 20.26 -2.61 -7.24
N ILE A 37 20.60 -2.04 -6.08
CA ILE A 37 21.77 -1.16 -5.92
C ILE A 37 23.08 -1.92 -6.20
N GLN A 38 23.23 -3.12 -5.64
CA GLN A 38 24.47 -3.90 -5.79
C GLN A 38 24.72 -4.37 -7.22
N LEU A 39 23.65 -4.64 -7.98
CA LEU A 39 23.73 -5.14 -9.35
C LEU A 39 23.63 -4.04 -10.41
N ASP A 40 23.42 -2.79 -10.01
CA ASP A 40 23.14 -1.67 -10.92
C ASP A 40 21.95 -1.97 -11.85
N GLU A 41 20.88 -2.52 -11.26
CA GLU A 41 19.63 -2.88 -11.93
C GLU A 41 18.48 -2.02 -11.43
N ASP A 42 17.46 -1.83 -12.27
CA ASP A 42 16.24 -1.15 -11.85
C ASP A 42 15.52 -1.94 -10.73
N PRO A 43 15.05 -1.28 -9.67
CA PRO A 43 14.28 -1.95 -8.62
C PRO A 43 12.93 -2.43 -9.16
N LEU A 44 12.38 -3.47 -8.53
CA LEU A 44 11.06 -4.02 -8.88
C LEU A 44 9.94 -2.98 -8.82
N VAL A 45 10.06 -2.00 -7.93
CA VAL A 45 9.17 -0.85 -7.80
C VAL A 45 10.03 0.40 -7.82
N THR A 46 9.75 1.26 -8.78
CA THR A 46 10.51 2.49 -9.05
C THR A 46 9.96 3.69 -8.30
N GLY A 47 10.69 4.81 -8.33
CA GLY A 47 10.17 6.08 -7.80
C GLY A 47 8.98 6.59 -8.61
N GLU A 48 8.97 6.35 -9.92
CA GLU A 48 7.91 6.73 -10.85
C GLU A 48 6.59 5.99 -10.54
N ASP A 49 6.66 4.72 -10.13
CA ASP A 49 5.51 3.94 -9.66
C ASP A 49 4.90 4.56 -8.39
N ALA A 50 5.75 4.99 -7.46
CA ALA A 50 5.33 5.66 -6.24
C ALA A 50 4.66 7.01 -6.52
N ILE A 51 5.21 7.80 -7.45
CA ILE A 51 4.62 9.08 -7.87
C ILE A 51 3.24 8.86 -8.51
N SER A 52 3.11 7.84 -9.37
CA SER A 52 1.83 7.51 -10.02
C SER A 52 0.77 7.12 -8.99
N SER A 53 1.15 6.30 -8.00
CA SER A 53 0.28 5.91 -6.89
C SER A 53 -0.13 7.08 -6.01
N LEU A 54 0.81 7.98 -5.70
CA LEU A 54 0.54 9.18 -4.90
C LEU A 54 -0.46 10.10 -5.60
N LYS A 55 -0.33 10.30 -6.93
CA LYS A 55 -1.31 11.09 -7.69
C LYS A 55 -2.72 10.52 -7.55
N VAL A 56 -2.86 9.20 -7.61
CA VAL A 56 -4.15 8.53 -7.39
C VAL A 56 -4.73 8.84 -6.02
N ILE A 57 -3.92 8.73 -4.95
CA ILE A 57 -4.35 9.04 -3.58
C ILE A 57 -4.80 10.51 -3.47
N LEU A 58 -4.02 11.44 -4.03
CA LEU A 58 -4.37 12.86 -4.00
C LEU A 58 -5.68 13.15 -4.76
N GLY A 59 -5.88 12.53 -5.92
CA GLY A 59 -7.13 12.69 -6.67
C GLY A 59 -8.34 12.10 -5.94
N ILE A 60 -8.18 11.02 -5.17
CA ILE A 60 -9.24 10.47 -4.30
C ILE A 60 -9.61 11.48 -3.20
N ILE A 61 -8.62 12.12 -2.57
CA ILE A 61 -8.84 13.15 -1.54
C ILE A 61 -9.59 14.34 -2.16
N GLU A 62 -9.12 14.84 -3.31
CA GLU A 62 -9.77 15.94 -4.02
C GLU A 62 -11.21 15.61 -4.45
N ALA A 63 -11.45 14.40 -4.95
CA ALA A 63 -12.79 13.95 -5.33
C ALA A 63 -13.75 13.92 -4.13
N ALA A 64 -13.26 13.50 -2.95
CA ALA A 64 -14.05 13.47 -1.73
C ALA A 64 -14.37 14.88 -1.20
N GLU A 65 -13.43 15.82 -1.30
CA GLU A 65 -13.62 17.21 -0.89
C GLU A 65 -14.55 17.99 -1.82
N SER A 66 -14.42 17.77 -3.13
CA SER A 66 -15.16 18.49 -4.17
C SER A 66 -16.50 17.84 -4.54
N ASN A 67 -16.74 16.60 -4.10
CA ASN A 67 -17.90 15.77 -4.48
C ASN A 67 -18.05 15.61 -6.01
N ASN A 68 -16.93 15.58 -6.73
CA ASN A 68 -16.85 15.41 -8.19
C ASN A 68 -15.84 14.32 -8.56
N VAL A 69 -15.95 13.80 -9.79
CA VAL A 69 -14.96 12.86 -10.33
C VAL A 69 -13.71 13.62 -10.77
N VAL A 70 -12.54 13.21 -10.27
CA VAL A 70 -11.23 13.75 -10.63
C VAL A 70 -10.52 12.78 -11.58
N THR A 71 -9.99 13.29 -12.69
CA THR A 71 -9.20 12.51 -13.68
C THR A 71 -7.71 12.77 -13.47
N ILE A 72 -6.90 11.71 -13.51
CA ILE A 72 -5.49 11.70 -13.11
C ILE A 72 -4.61 11.22 -14.26
#